data_AF-A0A8T4YUX1-F1
#
_entry.id   AF-A0A8T4YUX1-F1
#
_cell.length_a   1.000
_cell.length_b   1.000
_cell.length_c   1.000
_cell.angle_alpha   90.00
_cell.angle_beta   90.00
_cell.angle_gamma   90.00
#
_symmetry.space_group_name_H-M   'P 1'
#
loop_
_entity.id
_entity.type
_entity.pdbx_description
1 polymer ?
#
loop_
_entity_poly.entity_id
_entity_poly.type
_entity_poly.pdbx_seq_one_letter_code
_entity_poly.pdbx_strand_id
1 'polypeptide(L)'
;WVRYVLDAYGFPYVELRDEQVKSGKLHELVDVVVFPSDPLPFLTGENIEEELSKRWGRPVKLPPYPPEYRSGFGKEGVEKLKSFAEGGGTVVTMGESVELLTKGFGLPLRDVSEDLKDPRQYFCPGSTLRILVDASQPLGFGMPRQAFAMFVDRPVLEVVPSHANEKFRVVA
;
A
#
# COMPACT_ATOMS: atom_id res chain seq x y z
N TRP A 1 -11.85 -0.69 7.64
CA TRP A 1 -12.80 -1.34 6.71
C TRP A 1 -12.28 -2.69 6.21
N VAL A 2 -10.97 -2.87 5.94
CA VAL A 2 -10.39 -4.17 5.52
C VAL A 2 -10.78 -5.30 6.47
N ARG A 3 -10.60 -5.09 7.79
CA ARG A 3 -11.04 -6.06 8.82
C ARG A 3 -12.52 -6.45 8.69
N TYR A 4 -13.40 -5.48 8.51
CA TYR A 4 -14.84 -5.74 8.29
C TYR A 4 -15.09 -6.64 7.07
N VAL A 5 -14.35 -6.46 5.98
CA VAL A 5 -14.45 -7.33 4.80
C VAL A 5 -13.93 -8.74 5.14
N LEU A 6 -12.79 -8.86 5.82
CA LEU A 6 -12.28 -10.17 6.23
C LEU A 6 -13.26 -10.90 7.16
N ASP A 7 -13.83 -10.20 8.14
CA ASP A 7 -14.85 -10.73 9.05
C ASP A 7 -16.10 -11.19 8.28
N ALA A 8 -16.61 -10.36 7.36
CA ALA A 8 -17.83 -10.65 6.60
C ALA A 8 -17.69 -11.86 5.67
N TYR A 9 -16.49 -12.11 5.15
CA TYR A 9 -16.20 -13.23 4.25
C TYR A 9 -15.51 -14.41 4.97
N GLY A 10 -15.36 -14.36 6.29
CA GLY A 10 -14.87 -15.48 7.11
C GLY A 10 -13.37 -15.76 6.99
N PHE A 11 -12.56 -14.77 6.62
CA PHE A 11 -11.11 -14.90 6.60
C PHE A 11 -10.53 -14.65 8.00
N PRO A 12 -9.83 -15.63 8.61
CA PRO A 12 -9.15 -15.41 9.88
C PRO A 12 -8.00 -14.43 9.67
N TYR A 13 -7.82 -13.51 10.60
CA TYR A 13 -6.68 -12.59 10.59
C TYR A 13 -6.17 -12.34 12.01
N VAL A 14 -4.93 -11.87 12.08
CA VAL A 14 -4.33 -11.35 13.30
C VAL A 14 -3.95 -9.89 13.08
N GLU A 15 -3.99 -9.10 14.14
CA GLU A 15 -3.42 -7.76 14.11
C GLU A 15 -1.90 -7.85 14.23
N LEU A 16 -1.19 -7.26 13.27
CA LEU A 16 0.25 -7.14 13.30
C LEU A 16 0.64 -5.76 13.83
N ARG A 17 1.49 -5.75 14.85
CA ARG A 17 2.13 -4.58 15.42
C ARG A 17 3.60 -4.52 15.01
N ASP A 18 4.21 -3.36 15.19
CA ASP A 18 5.59 -3.09 14.77
C ASP A 18 6.59 -4.14 15.28
N GLU A 19 6.43 -4.63 16.51
CA GLU A 19 7.28 -5.65 17.10
C GLU A 19 7.21 -6.98 16.34
N GLN A 20 6.02 -7.40 15.92
CA GLN A 20 5.83 -8.62 15.14
C GLN A 20 6.46 -8.49 13.75
N VAL A 21 6.31 -7.32 13.11
CA VAL A 21 6.97 -7.03 11.82
C VAL A 21 8.49 -7.07 11.97
N LYS A 22 9.04 -6.42 12.99
CA LYS A 22 10.48 -6.38 13.26
C LYS A 22 11.07 -7.72 13.68
N SER A 23 10.26 -8.61 14.27
CA SER A 23 10.71 -9.94 14.71
C SER A 23 11.28 -10.81 13.58
N GLY A 24 10.87 -10.56 12.33
CA GLY A 24 11.24 -11.37 11.17
C GLY A 24 10.60 -12.77 11.14
N LYS A 25 9.64 -13.04 12.03
CA LYS A 25 8.93 -14.34 12.13
C LYS A 25 7.52 -14.29 11.56
N LEU A 26 7.29 -13.41 10.58
CA LEU A 26 5.96 -13.23 9.99
C LEU A 26 5.40 -14.53 9.38
N HIS A 27 6.25 -15.39 8.83
CA HIS A 27 5.87 -16.71 8.31
C HIS A 27 5.32 -17.68 9.36
N GLU A 28 5.62 -17.47 10.65
CA GLU A 28 5.04 -18.27 11.73
C GLU A 28 3.63 -17.78 12.10
N LEU A 29 3.24 -16.58 11.65
CA LEU A 29 2.00 -15.90 12.05
C LEU A 29 0.98 -15.82 10.92
N VAL A 30 1.44 -15.51 9.70
CA VAL A 30 0.56 -15.22 8.55
C VAL A 30 1.22 -15.62 7.22
N ASP A 31 0.38 -15.95 6.24
CA ASP A 31 0.79 -16.13 4.85
C ASP A 31 0.71 -14.82 4.03
N VAL A 32 -0.19 -13.92 4.45
CA VAL A 32 -0.49 -12.66 3.75
C VAL A 32 -0.48 -11.50 4.74
N VAL A 33 0.26 -10.44 4.39
CA VAL A 33 0.26 -9.16 5.10
C VAL A 33 -0.48 -8.14 4.24
N VAL A 34 -1.51 -7.50 4.80
CA VAL A 34 -2.31 -6.49 4.10
C VAL A 34 -2.11 -5.12 4.76
N PHE A 35 -1.60 -4.16 3.98
CA PHE A 35 -1.50 -2.76 4.38
C PHE A 35 -2.68 -1.97 3.81
N PRO A 36 -3.52 -1.34 4.65
CA PRO A 36 -4.52 -0.39 4.20
C PRO A 36 -3.86 0.90 3.67
N SER A 37 -4.65 1.90 3.29
CA SER A 37 -4.14 3.17 2.75
C SER A 37 -3.55 4.07 3.83
N ASP A 38 -2.29 3.81 4.17
CA ASP A 38 -1.45 4.67 4.99
C ASP A 38 -0.14 4.97 4.24
N PRO A 39 0.32 6.24 4.22
CA PRO A 39 1.56 6.62 3.54
C PRO A 39 2.78 6.02 4.25
N LEU A 40 3.89 5.85 3.52
CA LEU A 40 5.08 5.18 4.03
C LEU A 40 5.63 5.78 5.34
N PRO A 41 5.69 7.11 5.53
CA PRO A 41 6.07 7.74 6.80
C PRO A 41 5.27 7.26 8.02
N PHE A 42 3.98 6.96 7.83
CA PHE A 42 3.11 6.52 8.93
C PHE A 42 3.34 5.05 9.25
N LEU A 43 3.65 4.25 8.23
CA LEU A 43 4.00 2.84 8.38
C LEU A 43 5.36 2.66 9.06
N THR A 44 6.36 3.45 8.67
CA THR A 44 7.73 3.34 9.22
C THR A 44 7.91 4.09 10.52
N GLY A 45 7.06 5.08 10.81
CA GLY A 45 7.23 5.99 11.96
C GLY A 45 8.28 7.07 11.74
N GLU A 46 8.76 7.24 10.50
CA GLU A 46 9.83 8.18 10.13
C GLU A 46 9.25 9.34 9.33
N ASN A 47 9.79 10.56 9.50
CA ASN A 47 9.41 11.75 8.72
C ASN A 47 7.91 12.13 8.75
N ILE A 48 7.16 11.70 9.78
CA ILE A 48 5.71 11.98 9.91
C ILE A 48 5.41 13.49 9.89
N GLU A 49 6.23 14.31 10.57
CA GLU A 49 6.04 15.78 10.59
C GLU A 49 6.19 16.40 9.19
N GLU A 50 7.16 15.92 8.40
CA GLU A 50 7.36 16.38 7.03
C GLU A 50 6.16 15.99 6.15
N GLU A 51 5.68 14.75 6.28
CA GLU A 51 4.53 14.24 5.53
C GLU A 51 3.25 15.03 5.86
N LEU A 52 2.97 15.23 7.15
CA LEU A 52 1.85 16.05 7.59
C LEU A 52 1.97 17.50 7.12
N SER A 53 3.18 18.06 7.13
CA SER A 53 3.41 19.43 6.68
C SER A 53 3.13 19.60 5.19
N LYS A 54 3.54 18.63 4.36
CA LYS A 54 3.22 18.59 2.93
C LYS A 54 1.72 18.47 2.71
N ARG A 55 1.06 17.52 3.39
CA ARG A 55 -0.36 17.23 3.22
C ARG A 55 -1.26 18.38 3.63
N TRP A 56 -0.88 19.14 4.67
CA TRP A 56 -1.67 20.28 5.17
C TRP A 56 -1.22 21.63 4.62
N GLY A 57 -0.15 21.68 3.81
CA GLY A 57 0.37 22.91 3.24
C GLY A 57 0.86 23.93 4.28
N ARG A 58 1.23 23.46 5.48
CA ARG A 58 1.71 24.30 6.60
C ARG A 58 2.68 23.52 7.47
N PRO A 59 3.62 24.17 8.16
CA PRO A 59 4.49 23.49 9.12
C PRO A 59 3.67 22.79 10.21
N VAL A 60 3.91 21.49 10.40
CA VAL A 60 3.33 20.66 11.45
C VAL A 60 4.44 20.19 12.37
N LYS A 61 4.22 20.36 13.67
CA LYS A 61 5.07 19.80 14.73
C LYS A 61 4.18 18.96 15.63
N LEU A 62 4.54 17.69 15.80
CA LEU A 62 3.77 16.79 16.65
C LEU A 62 4.01 17.17 18.13
N PRO A 63 3.00 16.99 18.99
CA PRO A 63 3.21 16.99 20.43
C PRO A 63 4.32 16.00 20.80
N PRO A 64 5.07 16.24 21.90
CA PRO A 64 6.06 15.29 22.37
C PRO A 64 5.35 14.05 22.94
N TYR A 65 4.96 13.12 22.06
CA TYR A 65 4.41 11.84 22.47
C TYR A 65 5.48 11.01 23.18
N PRO A 66 5.14 10.32 24.28
CA PRO A 66 6.02 9.33 24.88
C PRO A 66 6.48 8.28 23.84
N PRO A 67 7.72 7.77 23.91
CA PRO A 67 8.26 6.83 22.93
C PRO A 67 7.38 5.61 22.66
N GLU A 68 6.70 5.11 23.68
CA GLU A 68 5.77 3.97 23.61
C GLU A 68 4.53 4.22 22.73
N TYR A 69 4.19 5.48 22.45
CA TYR A 69 3.11 5.86 21.54
C TYR A 69 3.60 6.26 20.14
N ARG A 70 4.92 6.25 19.92
CA ARG A 70 5.51 6.45 18.59
C ARG A 70 5.60 5.10 17.89
N SER A 71 4.57 4.79 17.11
CA SER A 71 4.49 3.57 16.31
C SER A 71 5.22 3.72 14.98
N GLY A 72 5.68 2.60 14.46
CA GLY A 72 6.36 2.47 13.18
C GLY A 72 7.35 1.30 13.20
N PHE A 73 7.36 0.52 12.13
CA PHE A 73 8.28 -0.62 12.01
C PHE A 73 9.67 -0.22 11.49
N GLY A 74 9.88 1.04 11.11
CA GLY A 74 11.15 1.60 10.65
C GLY A 74 11.73 0.90 9.41
N LYS A 75 12.96 1.26 9.05
CA LYS A 75 13.68 0.62 7.93
C LYS A 75 13.94 -0.86 8.15
N GLU A 76 14.19 -1.26 9.40
CA GLU A 76 14.37 -2.67 9.75
C GLU A 76 13.12 -3.48 9.39
N GLY A 77 11.93 -2.99 9.74
CA GLY A 77 10.67 -3.65 9.40
C GLY A 77 10.43 -3.74 7.90
N VAL A 78 10.82 -2.72 7.11
CA VAL A 78 10.77 -2.79 5.65
C VAL A 78 11.62 -3.96 5.13
N GLU A 79 12.86 -4.11 5.62
CA GLU A 79 13.73 -5.22 5.23
C GLU A 79 13.15 -6.58 5.65
N LYS A 80 12.54 -6.68 6.84
CA LYS A 80 11.87 -7.91 7.29
C LYS A 80 10.67 -8.26 6.41
N LEU A 81 9.86 -7.27 6.00
CA LEU A 81 8.74 -7.48 5.08
C LEU A 81 9.22 -7.90 3.69
N LYS A 82 10.35 -7.35 3.24
CA LYS A 82 10.99 -7.78 1.99
C LYS A 82 11.47 -9.22 2.07
N SER A 83 12.16 -9.60 3.14
CA SER A 83 12.56 -11.00 3.38
C SER A 83 11.35 -11.93 3.47
N PHE A 84 10.23 -11.47 4.07
CA PHE A 84 8.99 -12.24 4.11
C PHE A 84 8.42 -12.49 2.71
N ALA A 85 8.39 -11.46 1.86
CA ALA A 85 7.94 -11.60 0.47
C ALA A 85 8.87 -12.53 -0.34
N GLU A 86 10.19 -12.37 -0.18
CA GLU A 86 11.20 -13.24 -0.82
C GLU A 86 11.13 -14.68 -0.32
N GLY A 87 10.72 -14.90 0.93
CA GLY A 87 10.45 -16.20 1.53
C GLY A 87 9.15 -16.86 1.08
N GLY A 88 8.40 -16.25 0.15
CA GLY A 88 7.16 -16.78 -0.40
C GLY A 88 5.89 -16.26 0.28
N GLY A 89 6.01 -15.33 1.24
CA GLY A 89 4.89 -14.61 1.81
C GLY A 89 4.30 -13.61 0.80
N THR A 90 3.05 -13.21 1.00
CA THR A 90 2.39 -12.21 0.13
C THR A 90 2.21 -10.89 0.86
N VAL A 91 2.64 -9.79 0.25
CA VAL A 91 2.39 -8.42 0.74
C VAL A 91 1.40 -7.73 -0.20
N VAL A 92 0.25 -7.32 0.35
CA VAL A 92 -0.80 -6.58 -0.35
C VAL A 92 -0.82 -5.14 0.16
N THR A 93 -0.76 -4.17 -0.74
CA THR A 93 -0.87 -2.74 -0.42
C THR A 93 -2.08 -2.14 -1.11
N MET A 94 -2.65 -1.10 -0.49
CA MET A 94 -3.86 -0.44 -0.97
C MET A 94 -3.68 1.07 -0.83
N GLY A 95 -3.98 1.84 -1.88
CA GLY A 95 -3.89 3.30 -1.78
C GLY A 95 -2.46 3.77 -1.52
N GLU A 96 -2.29 4.66 -0.53
CA GLU A 96 -1.01 5.28 -0.19
C GLU A 96 0.06 4.28 0.28
N SER A 97 -0.32 3.10 0.80
CA SER A 97 0.66 2.09 1.24
C SER A 97 1.43 1.44 0.11
N VAL A 98 1.06 1.69 -1.16
CA VAL A 98 1.87 1.27 -2.31
C VAL A 98 3.29 1.83 -2.25
N GLU A 99 3.49 2.96 -1.55
CA GLU A 99 4.80 3.53 -1.28
C GLU A 99 5.75 2.55 -0.57
N LEU A 100 5.23 1.60 0.21
CA LEU A 100 6.03 0.53 0.77
C LEU A 100 6.68 -0.34 -0.32
N LEU A 101 5.98 -0.60 -1.43
CA LEU A 101 6.50 -1.39 -2.53
C LEU A 101 7.42 -0.56 -3.45
N THR A 102 7.04 0.69 -3.74
CA THR A 102 7.80 1.56 -4.65
C THR A 102 9.05 2.13 -3.98
N LYS A 103 8.90 2.82 -2.84
CA LYS A 103 9.96 3.53 -2.12
C LYS A 103 10.65 2.64 -1.08
N GLY A 104 9.90 1.76 -0.41
CA GLY A 104 10.44 0.84 0.59
C GLY A 104 11.19 -0.34 -0.01
N PHE A 105 10.52 -1.16 -0.84
CA PHE A 105 11.14 -2.34 -1.45
C PHE A 105 12.02 -1.99 -2.67
N GLY A 106 11.80 -0.80 -3.26
CA GLY A 106 12.52 -0.37 -4.46
C GLY A 106 12.08 -1.11 -5.72
N LEU A 107 10.83 -1.58 -5.78
CA LEU A 107 10.31 -2.21 -6.99
C LEU A 107 10.22 -1.18 -8.13
N PRO A 108 10.43 -1.58 -9.40
CA PRO A 108 10.31 -0.73 -10.59
C PRO A 108 8.85 -0.38 -10.89
N LEU A 109 8.21 0.28 -9.94
CA LEU A 109 6.84 0.78 -9.99
C LEU A 109 6.90 2.26 -9.66
N ARG A 110 6.17 3.08 -10.39
CA ARG A 110 6.00 4.50 -10.08
C ARG A 110 4.54 4.89 -10.09
N ASP A 111 4.20 5.89 -9.28
CA ASP A 111 2.88 6.49 -9.30
C ASP A 111 2.91 7.72 -10.21
N VAL A 112 2.38 7.59 -11.43
CA VAL A 112 2.45 8.67 -12.43
C VAL A 112 1.63 9.90 -12.01
N SER A 113 0.71 9.76 -11.06
CA SER A 113 -0.04 10.90 -10.53
C SER A 113 0.81 11.83 -9.64
N GLU A 114 2.06 11.46 -9.30
CA GLU A 114 3.02 12.34 -8.60
C GLU A 114 3.62 13.38 -9.56
N ASP A 115 3.76 13.00 -10.84
CA ASP A 115 4.31 13.82 -11.92
C ASP A 115 3.25 14.71 -12.59
N LEU A 116 1.99 14.24 -12.64
CA LEU A 116 0.87 14.92 -13.28
C LEU A 116 0.26 16.01 -12.40
N LYS A 117 0.99 17.12 -12.21
CA LYS A 117 0.57 18.24 -11.36
C LYS A 117 -0.38 19.24 -12.04
N ASP A 118 -0.47 19.22 -13.36
CA ASP A 118 -1.39 20.09 -14.11
C ASP A 118 -2.80 19.50 -14.10
N PRO A 119 -3.79 20.15 -13.45
CA PRO A 119 -5.17 19.66 -13.40
C PRO A 119 -5.82 19.50 -14.78
N ARG A 120 -5.30 20.18 -15.82
CA ARG A 120 -5.77 20.03 -17.20
C ARG A 120 -5.34 18.71 -17.82
N GLN A 121 -4.26 18.11 -17.32
CA GLN A 121 -3.76 16.81 -17.77
C GLN A 121 -4.38 15.68 -16.95
N TYR A 122 -4.57 15.89 -15.66
CA TYR A 122 -5.11 14.88 -14.75
C TYR A 122 -5.91 15.52 -13.61
N PHE A 123 -7.21 15.24 -13.59
CA PHE A 123 -8.11 15.66 -12.51
C PHE A 123 -9.22 14.61 -12.35
N CYS A 124 -9.08 13.75 -11.35
CA CYS A 124 -10.02 12.66 -11.06
C CYS A 124 -10.35 12.54 -9.56
N PRO A 125 -10.65 13.63 -8.82
CA PRO A 125 -10.97 13.51 -7.42
C PRO A 125 -12.34 12.84 -7.23
N GLY A 126 -12.40 11.80 -6.39
CA GLY A 126 -13.67 11.18 -5.93
C GLY A 126 -14.62 10.71 -7.05
N SER A 127 -14.08 10.30 -8.19
CA SER A 127 -14.88 9.98 -9.37
C SER A 127 -15.21 8.49 -9.45
N THR A 128 -16.41 8.16 -9.93
CA THR A 128 -16.76 6.77 -10.23
C THR A 128 -16.32 6.42 -11.65
N LEU A 129 -15.37 5.50 -11.77
CA LEU A 129 -14.82 5.04 -13.03
C LEU A 129 -15.45 3.71 -13.44
N ARG A 130 -15.72 3.56 -14.73
CA ARG A 130 -16.01 2.25 -15.30
C ARG A 130 -14.69 1.51 -15.48
N ILE A 131 -14.54 0.40 -14.78
CA ILE A 131 -13.38 -0.49 -14.88
C ILE A 131 -13.74 -1.72 -15.71
N LEU A 132 -12.73 -2.26 -16.38
CA LEU A 132 -12.80 -3.59 -16.97
C LEU A 132 -12.20 -4.57 -15.96
N VAL A 133 -12.84 -5.73 -15.82
CA VAL A 133 -12.39 -6.82 -14.93
C VAL A 133 -12.15 -8.07 -15.77
N ASP A 134 -10.94 -8.63 -15.69
CA ASP A 134 -10.57 -9.91 -16.25
C ASP A 134 -11.02 -11.04 -15.32
N ALA A 135 -12.22 -11.53 -15.57
CA ALA A 135 -12.81 -12.66 -14.84
C ALA A 135 -12.11 -14.01 -15.11
N SER A 136 -11.11 -14.08 -16.01
CA SER A 136 -10.26 -15.27 -16.15
C SER A 136 -9.20 -15.38 -15.04
N GLN A 137 -8.96 -14.30 -14.30
CA GLN A 137 -8.00 -14.25 -13.21
C GLN A 137 -8.69 -14.54 -11.88
N PRO A 138 -8.03 -15.23 -10.94
CA PRO A 138 -8.58 -15.48 -9.62
C PRO A 138 -9.04 -14.21 -8.88
N LEU A 139 -8.34 -13.08 -9.07
CA LEU A 139 -8.70 -11.78 -8.47
C LEU A 139 -10.02 -11.19 -9.03
N GLY A 140 -10.41 -11.57 -10.24
CA GLY A 140 -11.63 -11.12 -10.90
C GLY A 140 -12.80 -12.11 -10.82
N PHE A 141 -12.66 -13.23 -10.11
CA PHE A 141 -13.69 -14.26 -10.03
C PHE A 141 -15.00 -13.72 -9.42
N GLY A 142 -16.12 -14.05 -10.07
CA GLY A 142 -17.45 -13.61 -9.65
C GLY A 142 -17.80 -12.16 -10.02
N MET A 143 -16.85 -11.36 -10.51
CA MET A 143 -17.09 -9.99 -10.93
C MET A 143 -17.58 -9.92 -12.39
N PRO A 144 -18.49 -8.99 -12.72
CA PRO A 144 -18.83 -8.72 -14.11
C PRO A 144 -17.64 -8.09 -14.85
N ARG A 145 -17.51 -8.37 -16.16
CA ARG A 145 -16.44 -7.79 -17.00
C ARG A 145 -16.39 -6.27 -16.97
N GLN A 146 -17.53 -5.61 -16.75
CA GLN A 146 -17.60 -4.17 -16.56
C GLN A 146 -18.15 -3.91 -15.16
N ALA A 147 -17.39 -3.18 -14.36
CA ALA A 147 -17.77 -2.78 -13.02
C ALA A 147 -17.53 -1.28 -12.81
N PHE A 148 -18.02 -0.75 -11.70
CA PHE A 148 -17.79 0.64 -11.30
C PHE A 148 -16.93 0.65 -10.05
N ALA A 149 -15.85 1.44 -10.07
CA ALA A 149 -14.98 1.65 -8.92
C ALA A 149 -14.89 3.14 -8.62
N MET A 150 -14.91 3.48 -7.33
CA MET A 150 -14.63 4.85 -6.89
C MET A 150 -13.12 5.04 -6.87
N PHE A 151 -12.63 6.03 -7.61
CA PHE A 151 -11.25 6.45 -7.59
C PHE A 151 -11.10 7.63 -6.62
N VAL A 152 -10.25 7.46 -5.61
CA VAL A 152 -10.00 8.46 -4.57
C VAL A 152 -8.52 8.83 -4.61
N ASP A 153 -8.22 9.85 -5.41
CA ASP A 153 -6.95 10.55 -5.64
C ASP A 153 -5.71 9.73 -6.04
N ARG A 154 -5.40 8.57 -5.45
CA ARG A 154 -4.16 7.80 -5.69
C ARG A 154 -4.31 6.31 -5.38
N PRO A 155 -3.41 5.44 -5.89
CA PRO A 155 -2.34 5.71 -6.86
C PRO A 155 -2.75 5.44 -8.31
N VAL A 156 -2.00 5.98 -9.28
CA VAL A 156 -2.02 5.57 -10.69
C VAL A 156 -0.67 4.93 -11.03
N LEU A 157 -0.63 3.61 -11.10
CA LEU A 157 0.63 2.87 -11.14
C LEU A 157 1.07 2.57 -12.58
N GLU A 158 2.37 2.72 -12.82
CA GLU A 158 3.05 2.27 -14.03
C GLU A 158 4.25 1.40 -13.66
N VAL A 159 4.42 0.29 -14.39
CA VAL A 159 5.63 -0.53 -14.31
C VAL A 159 6.73 0.16 -15.09
N VAL A 160 7.80 0.55 -14.40
CA VAL A 160 8.98 1.15 -15.01
C VAL A 160 9.74 0.06 -15.79
N PRO A 161 10.08 0.28 -17.07
CA PRO A 161 10.82 -0.70 -17.84
C PRO A 161 12.14 -1.11 -17.16
N SER A 162 12.30 -2.42 -16.95
CA SER A 162 13.45 -3.04 -16.32
C SER A 162 13.77 -4.40 -16.95
N HIS A 163 14.90 -5.00 -16.58
CA HIS A 163 15.25 -6.36 -16.98
C HIS A 163 14.37 -7.46 -16.35
N ALA A 164 13.46 -7.09 -15.43
CA ALA A 164 12.61 -8.00 -14.69
C ALA A 164 11.11 -7.77 -14.97
N ASN A 165 10.77 -7.15 -16.11
CA ASN A 165 9.39 -6.82 -16.48
C ASN A 165 8.47 -8.05 -16.48
N GLU A 166 9.00 -9.23 -16.78
CA GLU A 166 8.29 -10.50 -16.74
C GLU A 166 7.78 -10.90 -15.35
N LYS A 167 8.34 -10.28 -14.29
CA LYS A 167 7.89 -10.48 -12.90
C LYS A 167 6.71 -9.60 -12.52
N PHE A 168 6.34 -8.64 -13.37
CA PHE A 168 5.21 -7.75 -13.14
C PHE A 168 4.05 -8.13 -14.04
N ARG A 169 2.87 -8.20 -13.45
CA ARG A 169 1.63 -8.46 -14.18
C ARG A 169 0.58 -7.45 -13.78
N VAL A 170 0.07 -6.72 -14.76
CA VAL A 170 -1.15 -5.93 -14.59
C VAL A 170 -2.32 -6.89 -14.69
N VAL A 171 -3.11 -6.97 -13.63
CA VAL A 171 -4.35 -7.74 -13.57
C VAL A 171 -5.48 -6.72 -13.66
N ALA A 172 -6.05 -6.57 -14.85
CA ALA A 172 -7.17 -5.68 -15.14
C ALA A 172 -8.25 -6.44 -15.86
#